data_AF-A0A1M3HIC9-F1
#
_entry.id   AF-A0A1M3HIC9-F1
#
_cell.length_a   1.000
_cell.length_b   1.000
_cell.length_c   1.000
_cell.angle_alpha   90.00
_cell.angle_beta   90.00
_cell.angle_gamma   90.00
#
_symmetry.space_group_name_H-M   'P 1'
#
loop_
_entity.id
_entity.type
_entity.pdbx_description
1 polymer ?
#
loop_
_entity_poly.entity_id
_entity_poly.type
_entity_poly.pdbx_seq_one_letter_code
_entity_poly.pdbx_strand_id
1 'polypeptide(L)'
;MKYFFLFLIGQSILLPIIAGLVRFRRLDKMYQPFFILILTGFLAELVAFVVVRWITRSNAVPSNIDALLEFSLIVWQFYIWHPTKQRRWVFYSIWAVCAVCWVTENLIFWKIVTFSPYFRFLSSFVIVLLSVNKINFMITHDNRNLLRSPVFLICVTFIIYFIYKILYEWSYQISIAGPTEVARTIVFWMAYVNALTNVIYAIAFLLIPKPQKFTLQIPPPTVERP
;
A
#
# COMPACT_ATOMS: atom_id res chain seq x y z
N MET A 1 19.92 3.87 21.97
CA MET A 1 19.86 2.51 21.36
C MET A 1 18.48 2.15 20.82
N LYS A 2 17.37 2.28 21.58
CA LYS A 2 16.01 1.95 21.11
C LYS A 2 15.61 2.60 19.77
N TYR A 3 15.87 3.90 19.60
CA TYR A 3 15.55 4.64 18.35
C TYR A 3 16.35 4.16 17.13
N PHE A 4 17.62 3.78 17.32
CA PHE A 4 18.46 3.27 16.24
C PHE A 4 17.99 1.87 15.79
N PHE A 5 17.59 1.02 16.74
CA PHE A 5 17.02 -0.29 16.43
C PHE A 5 15.68 -0.17 15.68
N LEU A 6 14.79 0.73 16.10
CA LEU A 6 13.54 1.02 15.37
C LEU A 6 13.81 1.53 13.96
N PHE A 7 14.83 2.37 13.77
CA PHE A 7 15.24 2.82 12.45
C PHE A 7 15.73 1.66 11.57
N LEU A 8 16.56 0.76 12.10
CA LEU A 8 17.00 -0.44 11.36
C LEU A 8 15.83 -1.35 10.96
N ILE A 9 14.82 -1.48 11.82
CA ILE A 9 13.59 -2.21 11.49
C ILE A 9 12.80 -1.50 10.38
N GLY A 10 12.77 -0.16 10.39
CA GLY A 10 12.17 0.64 9.31
C GLY A 10 12.81 0.37 7.94
N GLN A 11 14.13 0.18 7.90
CA GLN A 11 14.86 -0.15 6.66
C GLN A 11 14.48 -1.51 6.04
N SER A 12 13.60 -2.30 6.67
CA SER A 12 13.00 -3.49 6.06
C SER A 12 12.29 -3.23 4.73
N ILE A 13 11.87 -1.99 4.45
CA ILE A 13 11.28 -1.59 3.16
C ILE A 13 12.26 -1.76 1.98
N LEU A 14 13.57 -1.83 2.25
CA LEU A 14 14.56 -2.15 1.22
C LEU A 14 14.40 -3.58 0.67
N LEU A 15 13.87 -4.51 1.46
CA LEU A 15 13.66 -5.91 1.01
C LEU A 15 12.72 -6.00 -0.20
N PRO A 16 11.49 -5.46 -0.18
CA PRO A 16 10.62 -5.45 -1.35
C PRO A 16 11.17 -4.61 -2.49
N ILE A 17 11.92 -3.53 -2.22
CA ILE A 17 12.57 -2.73 -3.27
C ILE A 17 13.61 -3.56 -4.03
N ILE A 18 14.52 -4.23 -3.32
CA ILE A 18 15.54 -5.09 -3.94
C ILE A 18 14.87 -6.24 -4.70
N ALA A 19 13.88 -6.90 -4.11
CA ALA A 19 13.13 -7.97 -4.77
C ALA A 19 12.43 -7.49 -6.06
N GLY A 20 11.81 -6.32 -6.01
CA GLY A 20 11.16 -5.67 -7.15
C GLY A 20 12.15 -5.26 -8.23
N LEU A 21 13.31 -4.69 -7.86
CA LEU A 21 14.38 -4.30 -8.79
C LEU A 21 15.00 -5.50 -9.51
N VAL A 22 15.32 -6.58 -8.77
CA VAL A 22 15.83 -7.84 -9.33
C VAL A 22 14.85 -8.43 -10.36
N ARG A 23 13.55 -8.21 -10.17
CA ARG A 23 12.50 -8.65 -11.09
C ARG A 23 11.91 -7.55 -11.97
N PHE A 24 12.49 -6.36 -12.03
CA PHE A 24 11.88 -5.21 -12.70
C PHE A 24 11.58 -5.48 -14.18
N ARG A 25 12.49 -6.17 -14.89
CA ARG A 25 12.30 -6.57 -16.30
C ARG A 25 11.16 -7.58 -16.52
N ARG A 26 10.68 -8.23 -15.45
CA ARG A 26 9.59 -9.21 -15.47
C ARG A 26 8.30 -8.65 -14.85
N LEU A 27 8.33 -7.41 -14.38
CA LEU A 27 7.23 -6.82 -13.66
C LEU A 27 6.17 -6.39 -14.68
N ASP A 28 5.07 -7.14 -14.71
CA ASP A 28 3.93 -6.80 -15.56
C ASP A 28 3.36 -5.43 -15.16
N LYS A 29 2.81 -4.68 -16.12
CA LYS A 29 2.21 -3.36 -15.90
C LYS A 29 1.17 -3.38 -14.77
N MET A 30 0.56 -4.54 -14.53
CA MET A 30 -0.37 -4.78 -13.43
C MET A 30 0.20 -4.58 -12.02
N TYR A 31 1.52 -4.60 -11.82
CA TYR A 31 2.16 -4.45 -10.50
C TYR A 31 2.95 -3.14 -10.36
N GLN A 32 2.95 -2.30 -11.38
CA GLN A 32 3.71 -1.04 -11.37
C GLN A 32 3.25 -0.06 -10.29
N PRO A 33 1.93 0.19 -10.08
CA PRO A 33 1.49 1.11 -9.02
C PRO A 33 1.96 0.65 -7.64
N PHE A 34 1.93 -0.66 -7.38
CA PHE A 34 2.40 -1.24 -6.13
C PHE A 34 3.92 -1.10 -5.97
N PHE A 35 4.71 -1.27 -7.02
CA PHE A 35 6.15 -1.00 -6.94
C PHE A 35 6.45 0.47 -6.68
N ILE A 36 5.71 1.38 -7.33
CA ILE A 36 5.80 2.83 -7.07
C ILE A 36 5.41 3.14 -5.62
N LEU A 37 4.36 2.50 -5.08
CA LEU A 37 3.93 2.64 -3.67
C LEU A 37 5.06 2.32 -2.69
N ILE A 38 5.78 1.22 -2.90
CA ILE A 38 6.90 0.85 -2.04
C ILE A 38 8.05 1.87 -2.16
N LEU A 39 8.35 2.34 -3.37
CA LEU A 39 9.36 3.39 -3.57
C LEU A 39 8.96 4.70 -2.90
N THR A 40 7.69 5.13 -3.02
CA THR A 40 7.20 6.34 -2.35
C THR A 40 7.24 6.19 -0.84
N GLY A 41 6.90 5.02 -0.29
CA GLY A 41 7.02 4.75 1.14
C GLY A 41 8.47 4.89 1.64
N PHE A 42 9.44 4.37 0.89
CA PHE A 42 10.86 4.54 1.24
C PHE A 42 11.30 6.01 1.17
N LEU A 43 10.89 6.74 0.13
CA LEU A 43 11.16 8.17 0.03
C LEU A 43 10.51 8.95 1.18
N ALA A 44 9.29 8.59 1.58
CA ALA A 44 8.60 9.21 2.70
C ALA A 44 9.33 8.98 4.03
N GLU A 45 9.85 7.77 4.28
CA GLU A 45 10.69 7.48 5.45
C GLU A 45 11.99 8.31 5.44
N LEU A 46 12.65 8.43 4.29
CA LEU A 46 13.85 9.27 4.14
C LEU A 46 13.54 10.75 4.39
N VAL A 47 12.46 11.26 3.80
CA VAL A 47 12.02 12.65 4.01
C VAL A 47 11.67 12.89 5.47
N ALA A 48 10.93 11.98 6.11
CA ALA A 48 10.60 12.09 7.52
C ALA A 48 11.86 12.10 8.40
N PHE A 49 12.84 11.23 8.12
CA PHE A 49 14.12 11.22 8.82
C PHE A 49 14.89 12.53 8.66
N VAL A 50 14.99 13.04 7.42
CA VAL A 50 15.69 14.30 7.15
C VAL A 50 14.99 15.48 7.81
N VAL A 51 13.65 15.58 7.69
CA VAL A 51 12.87 16.68 8.26
C VAL A 51 13.00 16.74 9.77
N VAL A 52 12.80 15.60 10.46
CA VAL A 52 12.90 15.52 11.93
C VAL A 52 14.31 15.83 12.42
N ARG A 53 15.34 15.47 11.65
CA ARG A 53 16.74 15.64 12.05
C ARG A 53 17.27 17.05 11.75
N TRP A 54 16.86 17.68 10.65
CA TRP A 54 17.55 18.86 10.11
C TRP A 54 16.69 20.12 9.97
N ILE A 55 15.36 20.02 9.79
CA ILE A 55 14.52 21.17 9.41
C ILE A 55 13.55 21.56 10.53
N THR A 56 12.60 20.68 10.85
CA THR A 56 11.50 20.97 11.79
C THR A 56 11.29 19.78 12.73
N ARG A 57 10.98 20.05 14.00
CA ARG A 57 10.63 18.98 14.97
C ARG A 57 9.31 18.25 14.65
N SER A 58 8.57 18.69 13.64
CA SER A 58 7.33 18.05 13.18
C SER A 58 7.48 17.54 11.75
N ASN A 59 7.03 16.30 11.52
CA ASN A 59 6.88 15.65 10.22
C ASN A 59 5.40 15.52 9.81
N ALA A 60 4.50 16.31 10.39
CA ALA A 60 3.06 16.24 10.11
C ALA A 60 2.75 16.53 8.63
N VAL A 61 3.31 17.60 8.06
CA VAL A 61 3.04 17.99 6.66
C VAL A 61 3.47 16.90 5.66
N PRO A 62 4.73 16.41 5.67
CA PRO A 62 5.13 15.29 4.82
C PRO A 62 4.26 14.06 5.02
N SER A 63 3.92 13.72 6.28
CA SER A 63 3.12 12.53 6.60
C SER A 63 1.69 12.62 6.09
N ASN A 64 1.07 13.81 6.12
CA ASN A 64 -0.29 14.02 5.62
C ASN A 64 -0.35 13.96 4.08
N ILE A 65 0.67 14.50 3.39
CA ILE A 65 0.80 14.40 1.93
C ILE A 65 1.04 12.94 1.52
N ASP A 66 1.93 12.25 2.24
CA ASP A 66 2.24 10.83 1.99
C ASP A 66 0.99 9.95 2.16
N ALA A 67 0.15 10.20 3.17
CA ALA A 67 -1.10 9.46 3.34
C ALA A 67 -2.04 9.56 2.12
N LEU A 68 -2.11 10.73 1.47
CA LEU A 68 -2.92 10.91 0.25
C LEU A 68 -2.30 10.18 -0.94
N LEU A 69 -0.97 10.24 -1.08
CA LEU A 69 -0.23 9.54 -2.13
C LEU A 69 -0.35 8.03 -1.98
N GLU A 70 -0.15 7.50 -0.77
CA GLU A 70 -0.29 6.08 -0.41
C GLU A 70 -1.69 5.58 -0.81
N PHE A 71 -2.74 6.28 -0.38
CA PHE A 71 -4.11 5.93 -0.73
C PHE A 71 -4.35 5.99 -2.24
N SER A 72 -3.89 7.03 -2.92
CA SER A 72 -4.09 7.21 -4.37
C SER A 72 -3.44 6.09 -5.19
N LEU A 73 -2.21 5.70 -4.83
CA LEU A 73 -1.49 4.61 -5.48
C LEU A 73 -2.15 3.25 -5.22
N ILE A 74 -2.69 3.02 -4.02
CA ILE A 74 -3.41 1.78 -3.71
C ILE A 74 -4.73 1.71 -4.49
N VAL A 75 -5.50 2.79 -4.54
CA VAL A 75 -6.74 2.83 -5.36
C VAL A 75 -6.41 2.60 -6.84
N TRP A 76 -5.32 3.20 -7.33
CA TRP A 76 -4.84 2.94 -8.70
C TRP A 76 -4.46 1.47 -8.91
N GLN A 77 -3.81 0.84 -7.94
CA GLN A 77 -3.47 -0.58 -7.98
C GLN A 77 -4.73 -1.46 -8.10
N PHE A 78 -5.78 -1.19 -7.30
CA PHE A 78 -7.04 -1.91 -7.39
C PHE A 78 -7.80 -1.64 -8.69
N TYR A 79 -7.71 -0.41 -9.22
CA TYR A 79 -8.28 -0.06 -10.52
C TYR A 79 -7.67 -0.90 -11.65
N ILE A 80 -6.35 -1.12 -11.66
CA ILE A 80 -5.70 -1.96 -12.69
C ILE A 80 -6.07 -3.44 -12.53
N TRP A 81 -6.20 -3.93 -11.29
CA TRP A 81 -6.56 -5.33 -11.02
C TRP A 81 -8.02 -5.69 -11.31
N HIS A 82 -8.85 -4.73 -11.69
CA HIS A 82 -10.25 -4.97 -12.02
C HIS A 82 -10.47 -4.96 -13.55
N PRO A 83 -10.59 -6.13 -14.21
CA PRO A 83 -10.69 -6.20 -15.67
C PRO A 83 -12.00 -5.63 -16.22
N THR A 84 -13.08 -5.59 -15.42
CA THR A 84 -14.40 -5.13 -15.88
C THR A 84 -14.45 -3.60 -16.05
N LYS A 85 -14.50 -3.13 -17.30
CA LYS A 85 -14.64 -1.69 -17.64
C LYS A 85 -15.87 -1.02 -17.02
N GLN A 86 -16.94 -1.78 -16.76
CA GLN A 86 -18.23 -1.26 -16.32
C GLN A 86 -18.26 -0.65 -14.90
N ARG A 87 -17.25 -0.94 -14.06
CA ARG A 87 -17.18 -0.43 -12.67
C ARG A 87 -16.05 0.58 -12.43
N ARG A 88 -15.44 1.12 -13.49
CA ARG A 88 -14.35 2.10 -13.36
C ARG A 88 -14.77 3.37 -12.63
N TRP A 89 -16.03 3.79 -12.81
CA TRP A 89 -16.59 4.96 -12.13
C TRP A 89 -16.53 4.84 -10.61
N VAL A 90 -16.69 3.64 -10.05
CA VAL A 90 -16.64 3.40 -8.60
C VAL A 90 -15.29 3.79 -8.03
N PHE A 91 -14.19 3.45 -8.71
CA PHE A 91 -12.84 3.81 -8.26
C PHE A 91 -12.61 5.33 -8.30
N TYR A 92 -13.10 6.01 -9.33
CA TYR A 92 -13.03 7.47 -9.40
C TYR A 92 -13.88 8.12 -8.30
N SER A 93 -15.07 7.60 -8.00
CA SER A 93 -15.91 8.08 -6.90
C SER A 93 -15.24 7.87 -5.54
N ILE A 94 -14.69 6.68 -5.28
CA ILE A 94 -13.94 6.39 -4.04
C ILE A 94 -12.77 7.36 -3.87
N TRP A 95 -11.98 7.54 -4.93
CA TRP A 95 -10.84 8.45 -4.91
C TRP A 95 -11.29 9.90 -4.67
N ALA A 96 -12.32 10.37 -5.39
CA ALA A 96 -12.83 11.73 -5.26
C ALA A 96 -13.37 12.01 -3.85
N VAL A 97 -14.17 11.10 -3.28
CA VAL A 97 -14.72 11.27 -1.92
C VAL A 97 -13.60 11.35 -0.88
N CYS A 98 -12.58 10.48 -0.98
CA CYS A 98 -11.46 10.49 -0.05
C CYS A 98 -10.55 11.72 -0.26
N ALA A 99 -10.35 12.17 -1.50
CA ALA A 99 -9.60 13.39 -1.80
C ALA A 99 -10.31 14.64 -1.25
N VAL A 100 -11.64 14.73 -1.39
CA VAL A 100 -12.44 15.79 -0.77
C VAL A 100 -12.32 15.74 0.75
N CYS A 101 -12.43 14.56 1.35
CA CYS A 101 -12.22 14.37 2.79
C CYS A 101 -10.84 14.89 3.21
N TRP A 102 -9.77 14.51 2.49
CA TRP A 102 -8.41 14.99 2.76
C TRP A 102 -8.28 16.51 2.65
N VAL A 103 -8.85 17.12 1.61
CA VAL A 103 -8.82 18.58 1.37
C VAL A 103 -9.57 19.31 2.49
N THR A 104 -10.77 18.83 2.85
CA THR A 104 -11.56 19.43 3.93
C THR A 104 -10.79 19.37 5.25
N GLU A 105 -10.20 18.22 5.57
CA GLU A 105 -9.45 18.02 6.81
C GLU A 105 -8.17 18.86 6.88
N ASN A 106 -7.34 18.85 5.83
CA ASN A 106 -6.02 19.45 5.88
C ASN A 106 -6.00 20.94 5.51
N LEU A 107 -6.79 21.35 4.52
CA LEU A 107 -6.76 22.73 3.99
C LEU A 107 -7.84 23.61 4.62
N ILE A 108 -9.07 23.12 4.76
CA ILE A 108 -10.18 23.95 5.28
C ILE A 108 -10.08 24.11 6.81
N PHE A 109 -9.79 23.03 7.54
CA PHE A 109 -9.60 23.10 8.99
C PHE A 109 -8.17 23.49 9.40
N TRP A 110 -7.30 23.85 8.46
CA TRP A 110 -5.89 24.23 8.70
C TRP A 110 -5.07 23.18 9.47
N LYS A 111 -5.47 21.91 9.42
CA LYS A 111 -4.82 20.81 10.16
C LYS A 111 -3.61 20.23 9.45
N ILE A 112 -3.13 20.80 8.35
CA ILE A 112 -1.97 20.27 7.61
C ILE A 112 -0.71 20.15 8.48
N VAL A 113 -0.57 21.01 9.50
CA VAL A 113 0.56 21.02 10.44
C VAL A 113 0.37 20.07 11.64
N THR A 114 -0.79 19.43 11.73
CA THR A 114 -1.17 18.51 12.82
C THR A 114 -1.49 17.12 12.28
N PHE A 115 -1.38 16.10 13.13
CA PHE A 115 -1.79 14.75 12.76
C PHE A 115 -3.30 14.62 12.89
N SER A 116 -3.98 14.64 11.74
CA SER A 116 -5.43 14.52 11.71
C SER A 116 -5.84 13.09 11.34
N PRO A 117 -6.69 12.45 12.16
CA PRO A 117 -6.91 11.01 12.06
C PRO A 117 -7.98 10.61 11.04
N TYR A 118 -8.90 11.51 10.67
CA TYR A 118 -10.16 11.12 10.01
C TYR A 118 -9.93 10.54 8.62
N PHE A 119 -9.14 11.21 7.78
CA PHE A 119 -8.76 10.71 6.47
C PHE A 119 -7.99 9.39 6.57
N ARG A 120 -7.13 9.23 7.58
CA ARG A 120 -6.34 8.00 7.78
C ARG A 120 -7.22 6.83 8.17
N PHE A 121 -8.22 7.04 9.02
CA PHE A 121 -9.24 6.04 9.33
C PHE A 121 -10.04 5.65 8.10
N LEU A 122 -10.58 6.64 7.38
CA LEU A 122 -11.41 6.42 6.21
C LEU A 122 -10.64 5.68 5.11
N SER A 123 -9.43 6.14 4.78
CA SER A 123 -8.59 5.52 3.75
C SER A 123 -8.20 4.08 4.12
N SER A 124 -7.79 3.84 5.38
CA SER A 124 -7.48 2.50 5.88
C SER A 124 -8.67 1.56 5.78
N PHE A 125 -9.86 2.02 6.18
CA PHE A 125 -11.09 1.24 6.11
C PHE A 125 -11.46 0.88 4.66
N VAL A 126 -11.40 1.85 3.75
CA VAL A 126 -11.65 1.64 2.32
C VAL A 126 -10.66 0.64 1.73
N ILE A 127 -9.38 0.73 2.06
CA ILE A 127 -8.35 -0.20 1.56
C ILE A 127 -8.62 -1.63 2.06
N VAL A 128 -9.01 -1.80 3.32
CA VAL A 128 -9.38 -3.11 3.87
C VAL A 128 -10.58 -3.68 3.10
N LEU A 129 -11.63 -2.89 2.85
CA LEU A 129 -12.80 -3.32 2.09
C LEU A 129 -12.44 -3.72 0.64
N LEU A 130 -11.62 -2.93 -0.06
CA LEU A 130 -11.15 -3.24 -1.41
C LEU A 130 -10.33 -4.55 -1.43
N SER A 131 -9.48 -4.76 -0.43
CA SER A 131 -8.65 -5.95 -0.27
C SER A 131 -9.49 -7.19 -0.03
N VAL A 132 -10.48 -7.13 0.87
CA VAL A 132 -11.41 -8.22 1.15
C VAL A 132 -12.24 -8.56 -0.09
N ASN A 133 -12.78 -7.55 -0.79
CA ASN A 133 -13.54 -7.78 -2.02
C ASN A 133 -12.67 -8.46 -3.10
N LYS A 134 -11.42 -8.02 -3.26
CA LYS A 134 -10.50 -8.65 -4.22
C LYS A 134 -10.17 -10.10 -3.85
N ILE A 135 -9.97 -10.40 -2.57
CA ILE A 135 -9.76 -11.78 -2.08
C ILE A 135 -11.01 -12.63 -2.36
N ASN A 136 -12.20 -12.14 -2.03
CA ASN A 136 -13.45 -12.86 -2.30
C ASN A 136 -13.65 -13.14 -3.79
N PHE A 137 -13.31 -12.17 -4.64
CA PHE A 137 -13.33 -12.36 -6.10
C PHE A 137 -12.36 -13.48 -6.53
N MET A 138 -11.12 -13.48 -6.03
CA MET A 138 -10.15 -14.53 -6.36
C MET A 138 -10.60 -15.92 -5.84
N ILE A 139 -11.14 -16.01 -4.64
CA ILE A 139 -11.65 -17.28 -4.09
C ILE A 139 -12.79 -17.85 -4.95
N THR A 140 -13.66 -16.99 -5.47
CA THR A 140 -14.83 -17.41 -6.25
C THR A 140 -14.53 -17.70 -7.72
N HIS A 141 -13.51 -17.06 -8.30
CA HIS A 141 -13.22 -17.15 -9.75
C HIS A 141 -11.93 -17.91 -10.09
N ASP A 142 -10.94 -17.98 -9.18
CA ASP A 142 -9.65 -18.65 -9.43
C ASP A 142 -9.54 -19.97 -8.66
N ASN A 143 -9.50 -21.10 -9.38
CA ASN A 143 -9.27 -22.45 -8.82
C ASN A 143 -7.79 -22.77 -8.52
N ARG A 144 -6.91 -21.76 -8.41
CA ARG A 144 -5.47 -21.97 -8.21
C ARG A 144 -5.09 -21.84 -6.73
N ASN A 145 -3.91 -22.36 -6.37
CA ASN A 145 -3.32 -22.18 -5.04
C ASN A 145 -3.19 -20.68 -4.70
N LEU A 146 -4.15 -20.15 -3.94
CA LEU A 146 -4.27 -18.72 -3.61
C LEU A 146 -3.04 -18.17 -2.91
N LEU A 147 -2.41 -18.93 -2.01
CA LEU A 147 -1.19 -18.53 -1.31
C LEU A 147 0.01 -18.32 -2.24
N ARG A 148 -0.02 -18.86 -3.46
CA ARG A 148 1.02 -18.64 -4.47
C ARG A 148 0.72 -17.42 -5.34
N SER A 149 -0.49 -16.85 -5.25
CA SER A 149 -0.86 -15.64 -5.98
C SER A 149 -0.26 -14.40 -5.29
N PRO A 150 0.58 -13.61 -6.00
CA PRO A 150 1.14 -12.38 -5.41
C PRO A 150 0.05 -11.36 -5.07
N VAL A 151 -1.05 -11.31 -5.81
CA VAL A 151 -2.18 -10.41 -5.54
C VAL A 151 -2.86 -10.77 -4.22
N PHE A 152 -3.02 -12.07 -3.94
CA PHE A 152 -3.57 -12.55 -2.67
C PHE A 152 -2.69 -12.14 -1.50
N LEU A 153 -1.37 -12.36 -1.60
CA LEU A 153 -0.43 -11.95 -0.56
C LEU A 153 -0.48 -10.44 -0.31
N ILE A 154 -0.45 -9.62 -1.36
CA ILE A 154 -0.52 -8.15 -1.22
C ILE A 154 -1.83 -7.73 -0.54
N CYS A 155 -2.97 -8.30 -0.92
CA CYS A 155 -4.26 -7.96 -0.29
C CYS A 155 -4.30 -8.37 1.20
N VAL A 156 -3.78 -9.55 1.54
CA VAL A 156 -3.67 -9.98 2.95
C VAL A 156 -2.77 -9.04 3.74
N THR A 157 -1.64 -8.65 3.15
CA THR A 157 -0.72 -7.70 3.79
C THR A 157 -1.36 -6.32 3.97
N PHE A 158 -2.11 -5.81 3.00
CA PHE A 158 -2.90 -4.59 3.15
C PHE A 158 -3.91 -4.71 4.30
N ILE A 159 -4.64 -5.82 4.40
CA ILE A 159 -5.59 -6.03 5.50
C ILE A 159 -4.87 -5.95 6.85
N ILE A 160 -3.77 -6.69 7.03
CA ILE A 160 -3.01 -6.72 8.28
C ILE A 160 -2.49 -5.31 8.62
N TYR A 161 -1.84 -4.64 7.66
CA TYR A 161 -1.24 -3.33 7.86
C TYR A 161 -2.29 -2.26 8.18
N PHE A 162 -3.36 -2.17 7.39
CA PHE A 162 -4.34 -1.10 7.52
C PHE A 162 -5.29 -1.31 8.71
N ILE A 163 -5.60 -2.55 9.11
CA ILE A 163 -6.28 -2.80 10.40
C ILE A 163 -5.38 -2.33 11.55
N TYR A 164 -4.09 -2.64 11.49
CA TYR A 164 -3.16 -2.18 12.52
C TYR A 164 -2.99 -0.65 12.51
N LYS A 165 -2.99 -0.02 11.33
CA LYS A 165 -2.94 1.43 11.16
C LYS A 165 -4.14 2.12 11.82
N ILE A 166 -5.35 1.55 11.71
CA ILE A 166 -6.54 2.03 12.43
C ILE A 166 -6.31 2.00 13.95
N LEU A 167 -5.78 0.90 14.49
CA LEU A 167 -5.46 0.79 15.92
C LEU A 167 -4.38 1.79 16.36
N TYR A 168 -3.36 1.97 15.52
CA TYR A 168 -2.28 2.94 15.74
C TYR A 168 -2.82 4.36 15.81
N GLU A 169 -3.65 4.78 14.85
CA GLU A 169 -4.22 6.14 14.82
C GLU A 169 -5.14 6.38 16.02
N TRP A 170 -5.96 5.39 16.39
CA TRP A 170 -6.81 5.47 17.59
C TRP A 170 -5.98 5.64 18.86
N SER A 171 -4.98 4.79 19.02
CA SER A 171 -4.03 4.81 20.13
C SER A 171 -3.29 6.14 20.21
N TYR A 172 -2.86 6.68 19.07
CA TYR A 172 -2.17 7.96 18.99
C TYR A 172 -3.07 9.10 19.48
N GLN A 173 -4.33 9.16 19.05
CA GLN A 173 -5.26 10.20 19.49
C GLN A 173 -5.53 10.15 21.00
N ILE A 174 -5.67 8.95 21.59
CA ILE A 174 -5.81 8.81 23.04
C ILE A 174 -4.54 9.29 23.77
N SER A 175 -3.37 8.99 23.23
CA SER A 175 -2.10 9.38 23.86
C SER A 175 -1.88 10.89 23.94
N ILE A 176 -2.53 11.67 23.08
CA ILE A 176 -2.52 13.15 23.14
C ILE A 176 -3.27 13.64 24.40
N ALA A 177 -4.39 13.02 24.75
CA ALA A 177 -5.18 13.38 25.94
C ALA A 177 -4.51 12.90 27.24
N GLY A 178 -3.76 11.81 27.19
CA GLY A 178 -2.95 11.29 28.29
C GLY A 178 -2.23 10.01 27.87
N PRO A 179 -0.89 9.95 27.96
CA PRO A 179 -0.15 8.77 27.51
C PRO A 179 -0.47 7.57 28.40
N THR A 180 -1.08 6.55 27.80
CA THR A 180 -1.32 5.26 28.46
C THR A 180 -0.25 4.24 28.06
N GLU A 181 0.04 3.28 28.93
CA GLU A 181 0.99 2.19 28.61
C GLU A 181 0.49 1.33 27.44
N VAL A 182 -0.82 1.17 27.30
CA VAL A 182 -1.45 0.52 26.14
C VAL A 182 -1.11 1.26 24.86
N ALA A 183 -1.24 2.59 24.84
CA ALA A 183 -0.97 3.38 23.65
C ALA A 183 0.50 3.32 23.23
N ARG A 184 1.41 3.39 24.22
CA ARG A 184 2.86 3.23 23.97
C ARG A 184 3.18 1.87 23.37
N THR A 185 2.52 0.81 23.84
CA THR A 185 2.71 -0.56 23.36
C THR A 185 2.27 -0.68 21.90
N ILE A 186 1.08 -0.17 21.55
CA ILE A 186 0.58 -0.19 20.16
C ILE A 186 1.52 0.59 19.23
N VAL A 187 1.96 1.79 19.63
CA VAL A 187 2.90 2.59 18.83
C VAL A 187 4.22 1.83 18.61
N PHE A 188 4.72 1.13 19.61
CA PHE A 188 5.95 0.34 19.50
C PHE A 188 5.81 -0.85 18.54
N TRP A 189 4.68 -1.57 18.60
CA TRP A 189 4.41 -2.73 17.76
C TRP A 189 4.21 -2.39 16.27
N MET A 190 3.86 -1.14 15.94
CA MET A 190 3.75 -0.67 14.55
C MET A 190 5.02 -0.94 13.73
N ALA A 191 6.21 -0.78 14.31
CA ALA A 191 7.47 -1.04 13.62
C ALA A 191 7.61 -2.53 13.21
N TYR A 192 7.15 -3.45 14.06
CA TYR A 192 7.19 -4.89 13.79
C TYR A 192 6.18 -5.30 12.73
N VAL A 193 4.97 -4.73 12.78
CA VAL A 193 3.96 -4.94 11.75
C VAL A 193 4.45 -4.43 10.40
N ASN A 194 5.06 -3.24 10.36
CA ASN A 194 5.67 -2.70 9.15
C ASN A 194 6.73 -3.65 8.58
N ALA A 195 7.66 -4.13 9.42
CA ALA A 195 8.69 -5.07 8.98
C ALA A 195 8.12 -6.40 8.47
N LEU A 196 7.14 -6.97 9.17
CA LEU A 196 6.43 -8.16 8.72
C LEU A 196 5.78 -7.93 7.35
N THR A 197 5.11 -6.80 7.17
CA THR A 197 4.44 -6.46 5.91
C THR A 197 5.44 -6.31 4.76
N ASN A 198 6.59 -5.67 5.00
CA ASN A 198 7.66 -5.54 4.01
C ASN A 198 8.25 -6.89 3.61
N VAL A 199 8.40 -7.83 4.54
CA VAL A 199 8.84 -9.21 4.23
C VAL A 199 7.81 -9.91 3.33
N ILE A 200 6.51 -9.82 3.64
CA ILE A 200 5.47 -10.44 2.82
C ILE A 200 5.42 -9.79 1.43
N TYR A 201 5.57 -8.47 1.33
CA TYR A 201 5.67 -7.78 0.04
C TYR A 201 6.89 -8.23 -0.78
N ALA A 202 8.04 -8.44 -0.15
CA ALA A 202 9.21 -8.99 -0.83
C ALA A 202 8.94 -10.39 -1.39
N ILE A 203 8.29 -11.26 -0.60
CA ILE A 203 7.85 -12.58 -1.05
C ILE A 203 6.86 -12.45 -2.23
N ALA A 204 5.90 -11.52 -2.15
CA ALA A 204 4.95 -11.27 -3.23
C ALA A 204 5.65 -10.88 -4.54
N PHE A 205 6.64 -9.98 -4.51
CA PHE A 205 7.45 -9.64 -5.68
C PHE A 205 8.19 -10.86 -6.25
N LEU A 206 8.74 -11.72 -5.39
CA LEU A 206 9.40 -12.96 -5.81
C LEU A 206 8.43 -14.01 -6.38
N LEU A 207 7.13 -13.87 -6.16
CA LEU A 207 6.11 -14.76 -6.73
C LEU A 207 5.48 -14.22 -8.02
N ILE A 208 5.75 -12.97 -8.42
CA ILE A 208 5.23 -12.42 -9.68
C ILE A 208 5.71 -13.27 -10.88
N PRO A 209 4.78 -13.84 -11.67
CA PRO A 209 5.13 -14.65 -12.83
C PRO A 209 5.77 -13.82 -13.95
N LYS A 210 6.54 -14.47 -14.82
CA LYS A 210 7.07 -13.81 -16.03
C LYS A 210 5.90 -13.44 -16.97
N PRO A 211 5.93 -12.27 -17.63
CA PRO A 211 4.92 -11.92 -18.61
C PRO A 211 4.93 -12.95 -19.74
N GLN A 212 3.76 -13.50 -20.08
CA GLN A 212 3.62 -14.43 -21.20
C GLN A 212 3.75 -13.63 -22.50
N LYS A 213 4.77 -13.95 -23.31
CA LYS A 213 4.85 -13.44 -24.68
C LYS A 213 3.80 -14.21 -25.49
N PHE A 214 2.74 -13.54 -25.92
CA PHE A 214 1.82 -14.12 -26.90
C PHE A 214 2.58 -14.25 -28.22
N THR A 215 3.14 -15.43 -28.48
CA THR A 215 3.61 -15.79 -29.82
C THR A 215 2.35 -16.05 -30.65
N LEU A 216 2.02 -15.15 -31.56
CA LEU A 216 1.02 -15.41 -32.60
C LEU A 216 1.48 -16.64 -33.37
N GLN A 217 0.90 -17.81 -33.09
CA GLN A 217 0.98 -18.95 -33.98
C GLN A 217 0.13 -18.58 -35.19
N ILE A 218 0.76 -18.04 -36.23
CA ILE A 218 0.14 -17.89 -37.54
C ILE A 218 -0.16 -19.33 -38.00
N PRO A 219 -1.42 -19.70 -38.23
CA PRO A 219 -1.73 -21.02 -38.76
C PRO A 219 -1.03 -21.20 -40.10
N PRO A 220 -0.45 -22.39 -40.38
CA PRO A 220 0.21 -22.64 -41.66
C PRO A 220 -0.78 -22.41 -42.81
N PRO A 221 -0.33 -21.87 -43.95
CA PRO A 221 -1.20 -21.68 -45.10
C PRO A 221 -1.84 -23.02 -45.47
N THR A 222 -3.16 -23.04 -45.51
CA THR A 222 -3.93 -24.16 -46.05
C THR A 222 -3.53 -24.33 -47.50
N VAL A 223 -2.70 -25.33 -47.77
CA VAL A 223 -2.39 -25.77 -49.13
C VAL A 223 -3.69 -26.33 -49.69
N GLU A 224 -4.39 -25.55 -50.51
CA GLU A 224 -5.45 -26.06 -51.38
C GLU A 224 -4.83 -27.17 -52.22
N ARG A 225 -5.27 -28.41 -51.97
CA ARG A 225 -4.91 -29.55 -52.83
C ARG A 225 -5.69 -29.41 -54.15
N PRO A 226 -5.05 -29.73 -55.29
CA PRO A 226 -5.54 -29.45 -56.64
C PRO A 226 -6.85 -30.14 -56.99
#